data_AF-A0A973EMH8-F1
#
_entry.id   AF-A0A973EMH8-F1
#
_cell.length_a   1.000
_cell.length_b   1.000
_cell.length_c   1.000
_cell.angle_alpha   90.00
_cell.angle_beta   90.00
_cell.angle_gamma   90.00
#
_symmetry.space_group_name_H-M   'P 1'
#
loop_
_entity.id
_entity.type
_entity.pdbx_description
1 polymer ?
#
loop_
_entity_poly.entity_id
_entity_poly.type
_entity_poly.pdbx_seq_one_letter_code
_entity_poly.pdbx_strand_id
1 'polypeptide(L)'
;MKKLTYSLIILMLILTQTVFSQEELSDANTNFDDENYEVALKQYLKFYKKNANDPQINYKIGICYLKTNFDKKSALTYLLKADSLKPNYFPSITFDLAQAYFHALNFTKAQEYAQNYTQNKKLKPEELAVVDKFFETIENAKKLTSKPINVTFINLGKTLNSPQDDYIPFITEDENFMVFTSARKYLSDYQQFIKGVYFSKKSNGIWSAATAASSKINSDENEEVVGISKDGNTLLVHVDRLSNPHDIFYSEKNKSGNYGELKDFGPNINSKSSEMGASLTITGDTLYFASNRPGGMGGFDIYMSVRRPDGTWSPATNLGEPINTADDENYPYITADGQYLYFSCNGRNSMGGYDIYKSKLADGKWSEPINLGYPINDTYDNYNIALTSNTRYGYVSKCDNNSIGGLDIYRIIFNDVPPTNIAFTGNILVGDSIKNVPFKQVDSLITISVINKTNPSQTYSYQPSKKGKYTIALTPGYWELEISGNAYETYKKEFIIRDEQPTQTVYFQNIYLKKKIKK
;
A
#
# COMPACT_ATOMS: atom_id res chain seq x y z
N MET A 1 17.71 -34.21 56.34
CA MET A 1 17.25 -32.81 56.17
C MET A 1 17.69 -32.17 54.85
N LYS A 2 18.99 -32.11 54.50
CA LYS A 2 19.45 -31.46 53.24
C LYS A 2 18.80 -31.97 51.94
N LYS A 3 18.59 -33.29 51.76
CA LYS A 3 17.91 -33.84 50.56
C LYS A 3 16.44 -33.42 50.44
N LEU A 4 15.72 -33.29 51.56
CA LEU A 4 14.30 -32.91 51.57
C LEU A 4 14.12 -31.43 51.20
N THR A 5 15.03 -30.56 51.65
CA THR A 5 15.06 -29.14 51.27
C THR A 5 15.36 -28.92 49.79
N TYR A 6 16.26 -29.72 49.17
CA TYR A 6 16.50 -29.62 47.72
C TYR A 6 15.28 -30.07 46.90
N SER A 7 14.61 -31.15 47.31
CA SER A 7 13.38 -31.61 46.65
C SER A 7 12.22 -30.60 46.78
N LEU A 8 12.08 -29.92 47.93
CA LEU A 8 11.09 -28.86 48.10
C LEU A 8 11.39 -27.63 47.21
N ILE A 9 12.66 -27.22 47.11
CA ILE A 9 13.06 -26.08 46.26
C ILE A 9 12.83 -26.40 44.77
N ILE A 10 13.15 -27.62 44.32
CA ILE A 10 12.88 -28.05 42.94
C ILE A 10 11.37 -28.12 42.68
N LEU A 11 10.58 -28.64 43.62
CA LEU A 11 9.12 -28.69 43.50
C LEU A 11 8.51 -27.28 43.45
N MET A 12 9.01 -26.35 44.27
CA MET A 12 8.56 -24.95 44.30
C MET A 12 8.97 -24.19 43.02
N LEU A 13 10.15 -24.48 42.46
CA LEU A 13 10.58 -23.95 41.16
C LEU A 13 9.73 -24.50 40.00
N ILE A 14 9.35 -25.77 40.04
CA ILE A 14 8.44 -26.36 39.04
C ILE A 14 7.04 -25.75 39.18
N LEU A 15 6.52 -25.63 40.40
CA LEU A 15 5.21 -25.02 40.66
C LEU A 15 5.14 -23.57 40.20
N THR A 16 6.17 -22.77 40.48
CA THR A 16 6.23 -21.37 40.04
C THR A 16 6.32 -21.23 38.52
N GLN A 17 7.09 -22.09 37.85
CA GLN A 17 7.11 -22.13 36.38
C GLN A 17 5.76 -22.54 35.77
N THR A 18 5.06 -23.50 36.39
CA THR A 18 3.73 -23.92 35.91
C THR A 18 2.66 -22.86 36.09
N VAL A 19 2.68 -22.11 37.20
CA VAL A 19 1.74 -21.00 37.45
C VAL A 19 1.98 -19.87 36.46
N PHE A 20 3.23 -19.46 36.27
CA PHE A 20 3.59 -18.42 35.30
C PHE A 20 3.20 -18.79 33.86
N SER A 21 3.43 -20.06 33.47
CA SER A 21 3.01 -20.55 32.15
C SER A 21 1.50 -20.62 31.95
N GLN A 22 0.71 -20.80 33.02
CA GLN A 22 -0.76 -20.77 32.95
C GLN A 22 -1.28 -19.34 32.83
N GLU A 23 -0.64 -18.40 33.54
CA GLU A 23 -0.96 -16.97 33.48
C GLU A 23 -0.73 -16.41 32.07
N GLU A 24 0.43 -16.69 31.45
CA GLU A 24 0.72 -16.26 30.07
C GLU A 24 -0.25 -16.87 29.03
N LEU A 25 -0.76 -18.09 29.26
CA LEU A 25 -1.72 -18.72 28.35
C LEU A 25 -3.12 -18.11 28.52
N SER A 26 -3.47 -17.74 29.75
CA SER A 26 -4.70 -16.99 30.06
C SER A 26 -4.71 -15.65 29.34
N ASP A 27 -3.57 -14.94 29.33
CA ASP A 27 -3.41 -13.68 28.60
C ASP A 27 -3.58 -13.86 27.08
N ALA A 28 -3.00 -14.91 26.50
CA ALA A 28 -3.21 -15.25 25.09
C ALA A 28 -4.68 -15.55 24.75
N ASN A 29 -5.38 -16.26 25.64
CA ASN A 29 -6.81 -16.52 25.48
C ASN A 29 -7.64 -15.25 25.58
N THR A 30 -7.30 -14.35 26.51
CA THR A 30 -7.99 -13.06 26.66
C THR A 30 -7.85 -12.23 25.40
N ASN A 31 -6.62 -12.08 24.87
CA ASN A 31 -6.40 -11.38 23.60
C ASN A 31 -7.13 -12.04 22.43
N PHE A 32 -7.24 -13.38 22.40
CA PHE A 32 -8.00 -14.08 21.36
C PHE A 32 -9.51 -13.80 21.46
N ASP A 33 -10.05 -13.81 22.68
CA ASP A 33 -11.46 -13.61 22.95
C ASP A 33 -11.87 -12.13 22.75
N ASP A 34 -10.94 -11.20 22.97
CA ASP A 34 -11.06 -9.76 22.68
C ASP A 34 -10.76 -9.41 21.21
N GLU A 35 -10.60 -10.41 20.33
CA GLU A 35 -10.30 -10.26 18.89
C GLU A 35 -8.96 -9.56 18.56
N ASN A 36 -8.08 -9.42 19.55
CA ASN A 36 -6.70 -8.96 19.40
C ASN A 36 -5.81 -10.08 18.80
N TYR A 37 -6.20 -10.59 17.63
CA TYR A 37 -5.63 -11.78 17.02
C TYR A 37 -4.13 -11.68 16.72
N GLU A 38 -3.61 -10.48 16.43
CA GLU A 38 -2.19 -10.27 16.20
C GLU A 38 -1.34 -10.52 17.46
N VAL A 39 -1.81 -10.03 18.61
CA VAL A 39 -1.16 -10.20 19.90
C VAL A 39 -1.28 -11.66 20.35
N ALA A 40 -2.50 -12.20 20.26
CA ALA A 40 -2.78 -13.60 20.57
C ALA A 40 -1.90 -14.55 19.74
N LEU A 41 -1.74 -14.30 18.43
CA LEU A 41 -0.89 -15.09 17.54
C LEU A 41 0.57 -15.11 18.01
N LYS A 42 1.12 -13.93 18.31
CA LYS A 42 2.51 -13.82 18.82
C LYS A 42 2.68 -14.59 20.13
N GLN A 43 1.69 -14.57 21.03
CA GLN A 43 1.72 -15.33 22.27
C GLN A 43 1.59 -16.85 22.02
N TYR A 44 0.61 -17.29 21.22
CA TYR A 44 0.44 -18.72 20.91
C TYR A 44 1.64 -19.34 20.20
N LEU A 45 2.31 -18.61 19.30
CA LEU A 45 3.54 -19.08 18.66
C LEU A 45 4.69 -19.30 19.65
N LYS A 46 4.74 -18.58 20.78
CA LYS A 46 5.71 -18.86 21.87
C LYS A 46 5.39 -20.19 22.54
N PHE A 47 4.11 -20.48 22.81
CA PHE A 47 3.68 -21.75 23.39
C PHE A 47 3.88 -22.94 22.45
N TYR A 48 3.61 -22.74 21.15
CA TYR A 48 3.76 -23.76 20.12
C TYR A 48 5.17 -24.37 20.10
N LYS A 49 6.22 -23.57 20.36
CA LYS A 49 7.61 -24.04 20.43
C LYS A 49 7.83 -25.18 21.43
N LYS A 50 7.02 -25.25 22.50
CA LYS A 50 7.10 -26.30 23.53
C LYS A 50 5.94 -27.32 23.42
N ASN A 51 4.82 -26.91 22.82
CA ASN A 51 3.57 -27.66 22.82
C ASN A 51 3.02 -27.88 21.40
N ALA A 52 3.88 -28.22 20.43
CA ALA A 52 3.52 -28.31 19.01
C ALA A 52 2.41 -29.34 18.69
N ASN A 53 2.16 -30.31 19.58
CA ASN A 53 1.11 -31.32 19.45
C ASN A 53 -0.15 -31.03 20.28
N ASP A 54 -0.30 -29.82 20.81
CA ASP A 54 -1.55 -29.41 21.46
C ASP A 54 -2.58 -29.00 20.37
N PRO A 55 -3.73 -29.70 20.26
CA PRO A 55 -4.72 -29.41 19.23
C PRO A 55 -5.36 -28.02 19.39
N GLN A 56 -5.54 -27.53 20.62
CA GLN A 56 -6.19 -26.24 20.88
C GLN A 56 -5.26 -25.08 20.54
N ILE A 57 -3.97 -25.18 20.87
CA ILE A 57 -2.97 -24.17 20.46
C ILE A 57 -2.90 -24.10 18.93
N ASN A 58 -2.83 -25.25 18.25
CA ASN A 58 -2.80 -25.28 16.78
C ASN A 58 -4.08 -24.65 16.18
N TYR A 59 -5.26 -25.00 16.70
CA TYR A 59 -6.51 -24.42 16.21
C TYR A 59 -6.53 -22.90 16.38
N LYS A 60 -6.20 -22.39 17.58
CA LYS A 60 -6.19 -20.96 17.85
C LYS A 60 -5.18 -20.18 17.01
N ILE A 61 -3.98 -20.74 16.77
CA ILE A 61 -3.01 -20.17 15.82
C ILE A 61 -3.62 -20.10 14.41
N GLY A 62 -4.26 -21.17 13.97
CA GLY A 62 -4.95 -21.22 12.68
C GLY A 62 -6.01 -20.14 12.52
N ILE A 63 -6.86 -19.96 13.54
CA ILE A 63 -7.88 -18.90 13.54
C ILE A 63 -7.24 -17.51 13.56
N CYS A 64 -6.22 -17.27 14.38
CA CYS A 64 -5.52 -15.98 14.37
C CYS A 64 -4.99 -15.65 12.97
N TYR A 65 -4.35 -16.60 12.28
CA TYR A 65 -3.88 -16.37 10.92
C TYR A 65 -5.03 -16.08 9.94
N LEU A 66 -6.20 -16.73 10.06
CA LEU A 66 -7.36 -16.40 9.21
C LEU A 66 -7.93 -15.00 9.49
N LYS A 67 -7.80 -14.52 10.73
CA LYS A 67 -8.40 -13.27 11.20
C LYS A 67 -7.47 -12.06 11.10
N THR A 68 -6.17 -12.26 10.90
CA THR A 68 -5.22 -11.18 10.61
C THR A 68 -5.03 -11.02 9.11
N ASN A 69 -4.60 -9.84 8.66
CA ASN A 69 -4.35 -9.60 7.24
C ASN A 69 -2.92 -9.98 6.78
N PHE A 70 -2.19 -10.75 7.59
CA PHE A 70 -0.83 -11.21 7.28
C PHE A 70 -0.76 -12.73 7.27
N ASP A 71 -0.17 -13.30 6.21
CA ASP A 71 0.13 -14.72 6.07
C ASP A 71 -1.04 -15.70 6.36
N LYS A 72 -2.29 -15.33 6.01
CA LYS A 72 -3.51 -16.16 6.14
C LYS A 72 -3.33 -17.60 5.65
N LYS A 73 -2.49 -17.83 4.63
CA LYS A 73 -2.16 -19.17 4.11
C LYS A 73 -1.54 -20.10 5.16
N SER A 74 -0.81 -19.56 6.15
CA SER A 74 -0.21 -20.34 7.23
C SER A 74 -1.23 -21.01 8.13
N ALA A 75 -2.47 -20.48 8.19
CA ALA A 75 -3.58 -21.12 8.90
C ALA A 75 -3.75 -22.59 8.52
N LEU A 76 -3.56 -22.93 7.24
CA LEU A 76 -3.79 -24.28 6.73
C LEU A 76 -2.94 -25.33 7.46
N THR A 77 -1.67 -25.03 7.71
CA THR A 77 -0.75 -25.95 8.40
C THR A 77 -1.24 -26.26 9.80
N TYR A 78 -1.62 -25.24 10.56
CA TYR A 78 -2.02 -25.39 11.95
C TYR A 78 -3.42 -26.00 12.10
N LEU A 79 -4.37 -25.62 11.24
CA LEU A 79 -5.72 -26.21 11.26
C LEU A 79 -5.71 -27.69 10.88
N LEU A 80 -4.94 -28.09 9.85
CA LEU A 80 -4.78 -29.51 9.51
C LEU A 80 -4.13 -30.29 10.66
N LYS A 81 -3.16 -29.70 11.34
CA LYS A 81 -2.52 -30.32 12.52
C LYS A 81 -3.53 -30.48 13.66
N ALA A 82 -4.31 -29.45 13.97
CA ALA A 82 -5.35 -29.49 14.99
C ALA A 82 -6.38 -30.60 14.71
N ASP A 83 -6.90 -30.67 13.48
CA ASP A 83 -7.86 -31.68 13.06
C ASP A 83 -7.27 -33.10 13.13
N SER A 84 -6.03 -33.29 12.70
CA SER A 84 -5.35 -34.60 12.77
C SER A 84 -5.14 -35.11 14.20
N LEU A 85 -4.89 -34.20 15.14
CA LEU A 85 -4.65 -34.52 16.55
C LEU A 85 -5.97 -34.81 17.28
N LYS A 86 -7.06 -34.12 16.90
CA LYS A 86 -8.36 -34.26 17.55
C LYS A 86 -9.51 -34.09 16.54
N PRO A 87 -9.80 -35.12 15.73
CA PRO A 87 -10.85 -35.06 14.71
C PRO A 87 -12.23 -34.76 15.32
N ASN A 88 -13.05 -33.98 14.61
CA ASN A 88 -14.43 -33.62 15.00
C ASN A 88 -14.56 -32.88 16.34
N TYR A 89 -13.48 -32.28 16.85
CA TYR A 89 -13.51 -31.58 18.13
C TYR A 89 -13.89 -30.10 18.01
N PHE A 90 -13.41 -29.42 16.96
CA PHE A 90 -13.60 -27.99 16.76
C PHE A 90 -14.82 -27.76 15.84
N PRO A 91 -15.89 -27.10 16.30
CA PRO A 91 -17.18 -27.06 15.59
C PRO A 91 -17.15 -26.45 14.19
N SER A 92 -16.21 -25.54 13.92
CA SER A 92 -16.13 -24.78 12.66
C SER A 92 -14.95 -25.20 11.76
N ILE A 93 -14.12 -26.15 12.21
CA ILE A 93 -12.82 -26.43 11.56
C ILE A 93 -12.92 -26.82 10.10
N THR A 94 -14.01 -27.46 9.68
CA THR A 94 -14.23 -27.80 8.27
C THR A 94 -14.34 -26.54 7.41
N PHE A 95 -15.06 -25.51 7.88
CA PHE A 95 -15.17 -24.23 7.18
C PHE A 95 -13.90 -23.38 7.34
N ASP A 96 -13.24 -23.44 8.49
CA ASP A 96 -11.95 -22.78 8.68
C ASP A 96 -10.87 -23.34 7.74
N LEU A 97 -10.86 -24.65 7.52
CA LEU A 97 -10.01 -25.31 6.52
C LEU A 97 -10.38 -24.89 5.09
N ALA A 98 -11.67 -24.71 4.78
CA ALA A 98 -12.11 -24.19 3.48
C ALA A 98 -11.50 -22.80 3.20
N GLN A 99 -11.59 -21.89 4.17
CA GLN A 99 -10.97 -20.56 4.10
C GLN A 99 -9.44 -20.64 4.01
N ALA A 100 -8.80 -21.51 4.79
CA ALA A 100 -7.35 -21.68 4.74
C ALA A 100 -6.85 -22.22 3.39
N TYR A 101 -7.55 -23.18 2.79
CA TYR A 101 -7.26 -23.65 1.43
C TYR A 101 -7.46 -22.55 0.39
N PHE A 102 -8.46 -21.70 0.57
CA PHE A 102 -8.71 -20.56 -0.30
C PHE A 102 -7.56 -19.54 -0.27
N HIS A 103 -7.08 -19.16 0.92
CA HIS A 103 -5.91 -18.28 1.05
C HIS A 103 -4.60 -18.93 0.58
N ALA A 104 -4.53 -20.26 0.57
CA ALA A 104 -3.46 -21.04 -0.06
C ALA A 104 -3.64 -21.20 -1.59
N LEU A 105 -4.62 -20.52 -2.19
CA LEU A 105 -4.98 -20.56 -3.62
C LEU A 105 -5.35 -21.97 -4.14
N ASN A 106 -5.71 -22.89 -3.24
CA ASN A 106 -6.24 -24.20 -3.59
C ASN A 106 -7.77 -24.17 -3.62
N PHE A 107 -8.30 -23.52 -4.65
CA PHE A 107 -9.73 -23.27 -4.80
C PHE A 107 -10.58 -24.54 -4.91
N THR A 108 -10.02 -25.61 -5.48
CA THR A 108 -10.70 -26.91 -5.55
C THR A 108 -10.94 -27.49 -4.15
N LYS A 109 -9.90 -27.49 -3.30
CA LYS A 109 -10.05 -27.97 -1.92
C LYS A 109 -10.91 -27.04 -1.09
N ALA A 110 -10.76 -25.72 -1.25
CA ALA A 110 -11.63 -24.76 -0.57
C ALA A 110 -13.12 -25.05 -0.82
N GLN A 111 -13.48 -25.28 -2.09
CA GLN A 111 -14.84 -25.60 -2.48
C GLN A 111 -15.32 -26.95 -1.91
N GLU A 112 -14.49 -27.99 -1.95
CA GLU A 112 -14.79 -29.31 -1.38
C GLU A 112 -15.10 -29.23 0.13
N TYR A 113 -14.26 -28.51 0.89
CA TYR A 113 -14.46 -28.36 2.34
C TYR A 113 -15.69 -27.50 2.67
N ALA A 114 -15.94 -26.43 1.91
CA ALA A 114 -17.15 -25.61 2.08
C ALA A 114 -18.43 -26.41 1.80
N GLN A 115 -18.44 -27.26 0.75
CA GLN A 115 -19.57 -28.14 0.44
C GLN A 115 -19.79 -29.19 1.54
N ASN A 116 -18.71 -29.76 2.08
CA ASN A 116 -18.80 -30.73 3.16
C ASN A 116 -19.39 -30.10 4.44
N TYR A 117 -19.02 -28.84 4.72
CA TYR A 117 -19.54 -28.10 5.87
C TYR A 117 -21.07 -27.89 5.80
N THR A 118 -21.62 -27.56 4.63
CA THR A 118 -23.08 -27.37 4.46
C THR A 118 -23.86 -28.69 4.49
N GLN A 119 -23.26 -29.80 4.04
CA GLN A 119 -23.93 -31.11 4.05
C GLN A 119 -24.01 -31.74 5.44
N ASN A 120 -22.99 -31.54 6.27
CA ASN A 120 -22.89 -32.20 7.58
C ASN A 120 -23.55 -31.41 8.72
N LYS A 121 -24.04 -30.20 8.46
CA LYS A 121 -24.56 -29.31 9.50
C LYS A 121 -25.86 -28.65 9.06
N LYS A 122 -26.84 -28.61 9.97
CA LYS A 122 -28.02 -27.75 9.81
C LYS A 122 -27.60 -26.32 10.15
N LEU A 123 -27.16 -25.59 9.14
CA LEU A 123 -26.79 -24.17 9.26
C LEU A 123 -28.05 -23.31 9.40
N LYS A 124 -27.93 -22.26 10.21
CA LYS A 124 -28.94 -21.19 10.24
C LYS A 124 -28.88 -20.38 8.93
N PRO A 125 -29.93 -19.64 8.55
CA PRO A 125 -29.94 -18.84 7.33
C PRO A 125 -28.75 -17.87 7.22
N GLU A 126 -28.35 -17.24 8.32
CA GLU A 126 -27.20 -16.34 8.37
C GLU A 126 -25.86 -17.06 8.14
N GLU A 127 -25.69 -18.28 8.67
CA GLU A 127 -24.49 -19.09 8.43
C GLU A 127 -24.44 -19.58 6.98
N LEU A 128 -25.59 -19.94 6.41
CA LEU A 128 -25.68 -20.37 5.01
C LEU A 128 -25.33 -19.23 4.05
N ALA A 129 -25.83 -18.01 4.30
CA ALA A 129 -25.51 -16.84 3.51
C ALA A 129 -24.00 -16.53 3.47
N VAL A 130 -23.29 -16.74 4.60
CA VAL A 130 -21.83 -16.61 4.65
C VAL A 130 -21.14 -17.62 3.74
N VAL A 131 -21.60 -18.88 3.75
CA VAL A 131 -21.00 -19.94 2.91
C VAL A 131 -21.33 -19.72 1.42
N ASP A 132 -22.54 -19.26 1.10
CA ASP A 132 -22.95 -18.94 -0.26
C ASP A 132 -22.11 -17.79 -0.83
N LYS A 133 -21.92 -16.70 -0.08
CA LYS A 133 -21.01 -15.61 -0.45
C LYS A 133 -19.58 -16.13 -0.66
N PHE A 134 -19.12 -17.05 0.20
CA PHE A 134 -17.79 -17.65 0.06
C PHE A 134 -17.64 -18.50 -1.23
N PHE A 135 -18.68 -19.20 -1.68
CA PHE A 135 -18.65 -19.89 -2.98
C PHE A 135 -18.52 -18.91 -4.16
N GLU A 136 -19.24 -17.78 -4.11
CA GLU A 136 -19.10 -16.72 -5.11
C GLU A 136 -17.68 -16.16 -5.12
N THR A 137 -17.11 -15.89 -3.94
CA THR A 137 -15.72 -15.44 -3.77
C THR A 137 -14.72 -16.44 -4.35
N ILE A 138 -14.92 -17.75 -4.16
CA ILE A 138 -14.07 -18.80 -4.77
C ILE A 138 -14.09 -18.69 -6.29
N GLU A 139 -15.28 -18.55 -6.90
CA GLU A 139 -15.40 -18.46 -8.36
C GLU A 139 -14.80 -17.16 -8.92
N ASN A 140 -14.99 -16.05 -8.22
CA ASN A 140 -14.35 -14.77 -8.56
C ASN A 140 -12.82 -14.89 -8.52
N ALA A 141 -12.26 -15.49 -7.46
CA ALA A 141 -10.83 -15.70 -7.31
C ALA A 141 -10.27 -16.61 -8.41
N LYS A 142 -10.94 -17.73 -8.74
CA LYS A 142 -10.56 -18.58 -9.90
C LYS A 142 -10.50 -17.78 -11.20
N LYS A 143 -11.53 -16.97 -11.47
CA LYS A 143 -11.59 -16.13 -12.67
C LYS A 143 -10.46 -15.12 -12.72
N LEU A 144 -10.22 -14.37 -11.64
CA LEU A 144 -9.23 -13.29 -11.59
C LEU A 144 -7.79 -13.84 -11.64
N THR A 145 -7.50 -14.89 -10.88
CA THR A 145 -6.19 -15.56 -10.91
C THR A 145 -5.86 -16.23 -12.25
N SER A 146 -6.86 -16.63 -13.04
CA SER A 146 -6.64 -17.18 -14.39
C SER A 146 -6.19 -16.14 -15.43
N LYS A 147 -6.33 -14.84 -15.12
CA LYS A 147 -5.98 -13.71 -16.00
C LYS A 147 -5.24 -12.63 -15.20
N PRO A 148 -4.02 -12.92 -14.72
CA PRO A 148 -3.24 -11.95 -13.97
C PRO A 148 -2.96 -10.72 -14.83
N ILE A 149 -3.07 -9.54 -14.23
CA ILE A 149 -2.62 -8.29 -14.86
C ILE A 149 -1.10 -8.22 -14.86
N ASN A 150 -0.54 -7.51 -15.84
CA ASN A 150 0.90 -7.42 -16.03
C ASN A 150 1.52 -6.32 -15.15
N VAL A 151 1.83 -6.68 -13.90
CA VAL A 151 2.44 -5.78 -12.91
C VAL A 151 3.67 -6.39 -12.26
N THR A 152 4.56 -5.53 -11.75
CA THR A 152 5.71 -5.92 -10.95
C THR A 152 5.66 -5.23 -9.59
N PHE A 153 5.84 -5.99 -8.52
CA PHE A 153 5.95 -5.46 -7.16
C PHE A 153 7.40 -5.33 -6.73
N ILE A 154 7.74 -4.21 -6.11
CA ILE A 154 9.05 -3.93 -5.53
C ILE A 154 8.84 -3.56 -4.07
N ASN A 155 9.28 -4.44 -3.15
CA ASN A 155 9.29 -4.13 -1.72
C ASN A 155 10.24 -2.95 -1.46
N LEU A 156 9.81 -1.95 -0.68
CA LEU A 156 10.61 -0.75 -0.42
C LEU A 156 11.75 -0.97 0.61
N GLY A 157 11.89 -2.18 1.13
CA GLY A 157 13.01 -2.63 1.93
C GLY A 157 13.01 -2.09 3.36
N LYS A 158 13.98 -2.57 4.15
CA LYS A 158 14.11 -2.31 5.60
C LYS A 158 14.41 -0.85 5.96
N THR A 159 14.72 -0.02 4.96
CA THR A 159 14.87 1.42 5.16
C THR A 159 13.52 2.05 5.48
N LEU A 160 12.46 1.61 4.79
CA LEU A 160 11.13 2.16 4.92
C LEU A 160 10.24 1.23 5.76
N ASN A 161 10.17 -0.04 5.40
CA ASN A 161 9.38 -1.06 6.09
C ASN A 161 10.07 -1.52 7.38
N SER A 162 9.26 -1.98 8.32
CA SER A 162 9.59 -2.42 9.66
C SER A 162 9.20 -3.89 9.85
N PRO A 163 9.57 -4.52 10.98
CA PRO A 163 9.07 -5.86 11.30
C PRO A 163 7.59 -5.91 11.72
N GLN A 164 6.90 -4.77 11.82
CA GLN A 164 5.45 -4.67 12.08
C GLN A 164 4.73 -4.16 10.83
N ASP A 165 3.42 -4.00 10.88
CA ASP A 165 2.64 -3.52 9.75
C ASP A 165 3.01 -2.09 9.35
N ASP A 166 3.26 -1.92 8.06
CA ASP A 166 3.45 -0.67 7.35
C ASP A 166 2.50 -0.64 6.15
N TYR A 167 1.51 0.24 6.19
CA TYR A 167 0.36 0.13 5.31
C TYR A 167 -0.31 1.48 5.01
N ILE A 168 -1.26 1.45 4.08
CA ILE A 168 -1.98 2.61 3.56
C ILE A 168 -1.03 3.75 3.10
N PRO A 169 -0.10 3.48 2.16
CA PRO A 169 0.80 4.51 1.65
C PRO A 169 0.05 5.52 0.77
N PHE A 170 0.40 6.79 0.93
CA PHE A 170 0.08 7.86 0.00
C PHE A 170 1.35 8.58 -0.44
N ILE A 171 1.33 9.10 -1.67
CA ILE A 171 2.43 9.87 -2.25
C ILE A 171 1.95 11.25 -2.70
N THR A 172 2.86 12.22 -2.71
CA THR A 172 2.66 13.47 -3.43
C THR A 172 2.75 13.26 -4.94
N GLU A 173 2.20 14.21 -5.70
CA GLU A 173 2.14 14.19 -7.16
C GLU A 173 3.52 13.98 -7.81
N ASP A 174 4.54 14.58 -7.21
CA ASP A 174 5.93 14.51 -7.67
C ASP A 174 6.68 13.24 -7.22
N GLU A 175 6.00 12.31 -6.54
CA GLU A 175 6.55 11.06 -6.00
C GLU A 175 7.74 11.28 -5.02
N ASN A 176 7.95 12.50 -4.50
CA ASN A 176 9.10 12.82 -3.64
C ASN A 176 8.80 12.73 -2.14
N PHE A 177 7.53 12.66 -1.76
CA PHE A 177 7.11 12.53 -0.38
C PHE A 177 6.09 11.40 -0.27
N MET A 178 6.28 10.55 0.74
CA MET A 178 5.35 9.49 1.12
C MET A 178 4.92 9.69 2.56
N VAL A 179 3.65 9.42 2.81
CA VAL A 179 3.09 9.23 4.14
C VAL A 179 2.40 7.88 4.21
N PHE A 180 2.49 7.20 5.35
CA PHE A 180 1.89 5.88 5.55
C PHE A 180 1.64 5.63 7.03
N THR A 181 0.82 4.62 7.34
CA THR A 181 0.55 4.17 8.70
C THR A 181 1.53 3.08 9.07
N SER A 182 2.05 3.11 10.30
CA SER A 182 2.94 2.06 10.81
C SER A 182 2.60 1.69 12.25
N ALA A 183 2.59 0.38 12.52
CA ALA A 183 2.47 -0.21 13.85
C ALA A 183 3.86 -0.44 14.50
N ARG A 184 4.89 0.35 14.18
CA ARG A 184 6.26 0.11 14.68
C ARG A 184 6.55 0.62 16.09
N LYS A 185 5.69 1.47 16.66
CA LYS A 185 5.89 2.03 18.02
C LYS A 185 5.29 1.08 19.05
N TYR A 186 6.14 0.51 19.91
CA TYR A 186 5.71 -0.31 21.04
C TYR A 186 5.55 0.55 22.30
N LEU A 187 4.39 0.46 22.94
CA LEU A 187 4.14 1.05 24.25
C LEU A 187 4.23 -0.02 25.32
N SER A 188 5.25 0.11 26.19
CA SER A 188 5.49 -0.86 27.27
C SER A 188 4.32 -0.98 28.23
N ASP A 189 3.69 0.15 28.54
CA ASP A 189 2.66 0.26 29.58
C ASP A 189 1.38 -0.49 29.20
N TYR A 190 1.13 -0.59 27.89
CA TYR A 190 -0.02 -1.29 27.31
C TYR A 190 0.37 -2.61 26.62
N GLN A 191 1.66 -2.94 26.62
CA GLN A 191 2.24 -4.11 25.94
C GLN A 191 1.79 -4.29 24.47
N GLN A 192 1.55 -3.17 23.78
CA GLN A 192 0.97 -3.18 22.44
C GLN A 192 1.80 -2.32 21.48
N PHE A 193 1.73 -2.70 20.21
CA PHE A 193 2.14 -1.83 19.12
C PHE A 193 0.99 -0.92 18.77
N ILE A 194 1.24 0.39 18.70
CA ILE A 194 0.23 1.37 18.29
C ILE A 194 0.46 1.84 16.86
N LYS A 195 -0.63 2.18 16.20
CA LYS A 195 -0.63 2.69 14.83
C LYS A 195 -0.33 4.19 14.87
N GLY A 196 0.61 4.62 14.03
CA GLY A 196 0.95 6.04 13.91
C GLY A 196 1.23 6.43 12.46
N VAL A 197 1.26 7.74 12.21
CA VAL A 197 1.61 8.33 10.92
C VAL A 197 3.11 8.47 10.78
N TYR A 198 3.67 8.01 9.65
CA TYR A 198 5.09 8.07 9.32
C TYR A 198 5.32 8.68 7.94
N PHE A 199 6.48 9.29 7.77
CA PHE A 199 6.89 9.96 6.53
C PHE A 199 8.18 9.36 5.97
N SER A 200 8.31 9.37 4.65
CA SER A 200 9.58 9.16 3.94
C SER A 200 9.72 10.15 2.78
N LYS A 201 10.96 10.53 2.46
CA LYS A 201 11.29 11.42 1.35
C LYS A 201 12.11 10.67 0.32
N LYS A 202 11.78 10.83 -0.96
CA LYS A 202 12.55 10.28 -2.07
C LYS A 202 13.60 11.30 -2.50
N SER A 203 14.85 10.87 -2.64
CA SER A 203 15.91 11.65 -3.25
C SER A 203 16.78 10.76 -4.12
N ASN A 204 17.03 11.18 -5.36
CA ASN A 204 17.75 10.39 -6.37
C ASN A 204 17.20 8.96 -6.50
N GLY A 205 15.88 8.82 -6.43
CA GLY A 205 15.18 7.55 -6.55
C GLY A 205 15.16 6.65 -5.31
N ILE A 206 15.71 7.13 -4.20
CA ILE A 206 15.83 6.35 -2.97
C ILE A 206 14.96 6.99 -1.90
N TRP A 207 14.07 6.19 -1.32
CA TRP A 207 13.30 6.58 -0.15
C TRP A 207 14.20 6.63 1.10
N SER A 208 14.09 7.70 1.87
CA SER A 208 14.76 7.85 3.15
C SER A 208 14.19 6.90 4.19
N ALA A 209 14.90 6.76 5.31
CA ALA A 209 14.35 6.08 6.48
C ALA A 209 13.03 6.73 6.91
N ALA A 210 12.09 5.90 7.36
CA ALA A 210 10.81 6.38 7.86
C ALA A 210 11.00 7.22 9.13
N THR A 211 10.31 8.35 9.21
CA THR A 211 10.31 9.25 10.37
C THR A 211 8.89 9.41 10.89
N ALA A 212 8.69 9.23 12.19
CA ALA A 212 7.37 9.43 12.81
C ALA A 212 6.90 10.88 12.65
N ALA A 213 5.60 11.07 12.47
CA ALA A 213 4.99 12.38 12.66
C ALA A 213 5.19 12.87 14.11
N SER A 214 5.15 14.19 14.30
CA SER A 214 5.33 14.79 15.63
C SER A 214 4.18 14.44 16.57
N SER A 215 4.35 14.74 17.87
CA SER A 215 3.33 14.53 18.91
C SER A 215 2.02 15.34 18.71
N LYS A 216 2.01 16.25 17.73
CA LYS A 216 0.82 17.00 17.30
C LYS A 216 -0.14 16.17 16.45
N ILE A 217 0.38 15.07 15.90
CA ILE A 217 -0.38 14.10 15.11
C ILE A 217 -0.43 12.79 15.90
N ASN A 218 0.74 12.19 16.16
CA ASN A 218 0.83 10.90 16.82
C ASN A 218 0.74 11.06 18.33
N SER A 219 -0.18 10.34 18.96
CA SER A 219 -0.31 10.26 20.41
C SER A 219 0.23 8.92 20.94
N ASP A 220 -0.23 8.52 22.12
CA ASP A 220 -0.05 7.18 22.68
C ASP A 220 -1.28 6.27 22.42
N GLU A 221 -2.16 6.70 21.50
CA GLU A 221 -3.30 5.96 20.98
C GLU A 221 -3.10 5.69 19.46
N ASN A 222 -4.16 5.37 18.72
CA ASN A 222 -4.07 5.00 17.31
C ASN A 222 -4.37 6.18 16.37
N GLU A 223 -3.44 6.48 15.49
CA GLU A 223 -3.64 7.40 14.37
C GLU A 223 -3.19 6.77 13.05
N GLU A 224 -4.08 6.80 12.06
CA GLU A 224 -3.84 6.21 10.75
C GLU A 224 -3.92 7.29 9.69
N VAL A 225 -2.94 7.35 8.78
CA VAL A 225 -3.11 8.23 7.62
C VAL A 225 -4.22 7.65 6.75
N VAL A 226 -5.13 8.52 6.32
CA VAL A 226 -6.21 8.14 5.40
C VAL A 226 -6.20 8.93 4.11
N GLY A 227 -5.34 9.95 4.00
CA GLY A 227 -5.11 10.68 2.76
C GLY A 227 -4.09 11.81 2.88
N ILE A 228 -3.69 12.35 1.74
CA ILE A 228 -2.86 13.55 1.61
C ILE A 228 -3.30 14.32 0.37
N SER A 229 -3.26 15.65 0.41
CA SER A 229 -3.41 16.46 -0.80
C SER A 229 -2.24 16.21 -1.75
N LYS A 230 -2.47 16.34 -3.06
CA LYS A 230 -1.46 16.01 -4.09
C LYS A 230 -0.19 16.88 -4.00
N ASP A 231 -0.34 18.10 -3.51
CA ASP A 231 0.77 19.03 -3.22
C ASP A 231 1.48 18.77 -1.87
N GLY A 232 0.95 17.86 -1.06
CA GLY A 232 1.49 17.51 0.25
C GLY A 232 1.33 18.59 1.31
N ASN A 233 0.40 19.54 1.14
CA ASN A 233 0.14 20.59 2.11
C ASN A 233 -0.92 20.22 3.16
N THR A 234 -1.82 19.28 2.86
CA THR A 234 -2.87 18.83 3.77
C THR A 234 -2.73 17.32 3.99
N LEU A 235 -2.60 16.93 5.25
CA LEU A 235 -2.60 15.54 5.71
C LEU A 235 -3.98 15.22 6.29
N LEU A 236 -4.51 14.03 5.99
CA LEU A 236 -5.77 13.51 6.54
C LEU A 236 -5.47 12.31 7.42
N VAL A 237 -6.02 12.31 8.63
CA VAL A 237 -5.71 11.31 9.67
C VAL A 237 -7.02 10.80 10.26
N HIS A 238 -7.22 9.49 10.24
CA HIS A 238 -8.25 8.85 11.05
C HIS A 238 -7.73 8.72 12.47
N VAL A 239 -8.51 9.21 13.42
CA VAL A 239 -8.17 9.27 14.83
C VAL A 239 -9.09 8.28 15.55
N ASP A 240 -8.49 7.25 16.13
CA ASP A 240 -9.20 6.27 16.94
C ASP A 240 -8.73 6.42 18.39
N ARG A 241 -9.29 7.45 19.02
CA ARG A 241 -8.95 7.83 20.40
C ARG A 241 -10.11 7.54 21.33
N LEU A 242 -9.83 7.21 22.59
CA LEU A 242 -10.88 7.05 23.61
C LEU A 242 -11.74 8.32 23.77
N SER A 243 -11.13 9.49 23.50
CA SER A 243 -11.78 10.80 23.56
C SER A 243 -12.56 11.18 22.29
N ASN A 244 -12.19 10.62 21.14
CA ASN A 244 -12.79 10.86 19.82
C ASN A 244 -12.64 9.58 18.98
N PRO A 245 -13.57 8.62 19.11
CA PRO A 245 -13.47 7.37 18.39
C PRO A 245 -13.96 7.54 16.95
N HIS A 246 -13.10 7.15 16.01
CA HIS A 246 -13.42 6.93 14.59
C HIS A 246 -13.79 8.16 13.75
N ASP A 247 -13.05 9.25 13.92
CA ASP A 247 -13.25 10.50 13.17
C ASP A 247 -12.07 10.79 12.22
N ILE A 248 -12.33 11.56 11.15
CA ILE A 248 -11.28 12.06 10.27
C ILE A 248 -10.88 13.47 10.73
N PHE A 249 -9.59 13.72 10.83
CA PHE A 249 -9.00 15.02 11.12
C PHE A 249 -8.08 15.44 9.97
N TYR A 250 -7.71 16.72 9.95
CA TYR A 250 -6.69 17.21 9.03
C TYR A 250 -5.61 18.03 9.73
N SER A 251 -4.44 18.06 9.12
CA SER A 251 -3.38 19.00 9.50
C SER A 251 -2.80 19.66 8.25
N GLU A 252 -2.52 20.95 8.37
CA GLU A 252 -1.89 21.74 7.30
C GLU A 252 -0.40 21.92 7.58
N LYS A 253 0.38 21.86 6.52
CA LYS A 253 1.82 22.09 6.55
C LYS A 253 2.10 23.57 6.73
N ASN A 254 2.90 23.91 7.74
CA ASN A 254 3.31 25.28 7.97
C ASN A 254 4.44 25.72 7.01
N LYS A 255 4.82 26.99 7.05
CA LYS A 255 5.90 27.56 6.21
C LYS A 255 7.27 26.87 6.38
N SER A 256 7.49 26.20 7.52
CA SER A 256 8.71 25.44 7.80
C SER A 256 8.63 23.99 7.28
N GLY A 257 7.52 23.59 6.65
CA GLY A 257 7.33 22.26 6.10
C GLY A 257 6.84 21.21 7.08
N ASN A 258 6.39 21.61 8.27
CA ASN A 258 5.91 20.69 9.32
C ASN A 258 4.38 20.73 9.43
N TYR A 259 3.76 19.57 9.65
CA TYR A 259 2.34 19.47 9.99
C TYR A 259 2.11 19.91 11.44
N GLY A 260 0.99 20.61 11.69
CA GLY A 260 0.59 21.14 12.99
C GLY A 260 -0.33 20.20 13.78
N GLU A 261 -1.10 20.80 14.70
CA GLU A 261 -2.15 20.08 15.44
C GLU A 261 -3.24 19.60 14.49
N LEU A 262 -3.79 18.43 14.78
CA LEU A 262 -4.98 17.91 14.11
C LEU A 262 -6.18 18.84 14.36
N LYS A 263 -6.87 19.20 13.29
CA LYS A 263 -8.07 20.02 13.27
C LYS A 263 -9.26 19.16 12.86
N ASP A 264 -10.35 19.33 13.58
CA ASP A 264 -11.63 18.67 13.31
C ASP A 264 -12.27 19.22 12.02
N PHE A 265 -12.92 18.35 11.23
CA PHE A 265 -13.57 18.76 9.99
C PHE A 265 -14.94 19.42 10.18
N GLY A 266 -15.49 19.37 11.40
CA GLY A 266 -16.79 19.88 11.77
C GLY A 266 -17.94 18.89 11.49
N PRO A 267 -19.15 19.21 11.97
CA PRO A 267 -20.28 18.28 12.04
C PRO A 267 -20.86 17.87 10.67
N ASN A 268 -20.44 18.52 9.59
CA ASN A 268 -20.86 18.15 8.24
C ASN A 268 -20.08 16.95 7.71
N ILE A 269 -18.88 16.70 8.25
CA ILE A 269 -18.03 15.55 7.96
C ILE A 269 -18.05 14.60 9.15
N ASN A 270 -17.54 15.00 10.31
CA ASN A 270 -17.47 14.15 11.50
C ASN A 270 -18.85 14.13 12.17
N SER A 271 -19.48 12.96 12.17
CA SER A 271 -20.87 12.79 12.58
C SER A 271 -20.94 12.07 13.93
N LYS A 272 -22.07 11.42 14.24
CA LYS A 272 -22.16 10.49 15.38
C LYS A 272 -21.77 9.06 14.99
N SER A 273 -21.58 8.85 13.69
CA SER A 273 -21.15 7.60 13.09
C SER A 273 -19.64 7.60 12.90
N SER A 274 -19.09 6.48 12.45
CA SER A 274 -17.67 6.38 12.15
C SER A 274 -17.38 6.96 10.77
N GLU A 275 -16.30 7.71 10.68
CA GLU A 275 -15.72 8.22 9.45
C GLU A 275 -14.30 7.66 9.28
N MET A 276 -14.02 7.09 8.11
CA MET A 276 -12.71 6.49 7.79
C MET A 276 -12.41 6.59 6.31
N GLY A 277 -11.12 6.52 5.93
CA GLY A 277 -10.69 6.64 4.54
C GLY A 277 -10.99 8.03 3.95
N ALA A 278 -10.04 8.68 3.30
CA ALA A 278 -10.30 10.02 2.77
C ALA A 278 -9.48 10.39 1.53
N SER A 279 -10.08 11.19 0.67
CA SER A 279 -9.38 11.75 -0.49
C SER A 279 -9.79 13.17 -0.78
N LEU A 280 -8.81 14.00 -1.08
CA LEU A 280 -9.04 15.35 -1.58
C LEU A 280 -8.77 15.42 -3.08
N THR A 281 -9.59 16.19 -3.78
CA THR A 281 -9.27 16.65 -5.14
C THR A 281 -7.98 17.48 -5.13
N ILE A 282 -7.33 17.62 -6.29
CA ILE A 282 -6.09 18.39 -6.40
C ILE A 282 -6.23 19.85 -5.94
N THR A 283 -7.42 20.43 -6.11
CA THR A 283 -7.79 21.78 -5.65
C THR A 283 -8.07 21.86 -4.16
N GLY A 284 -8.27 20.72 -3.49
CA GLY A 284 -8.65 20.64 -2.07
C GLY A 284 -10.07 21.16 -1.79
N ASP A 285 -10.90 21.30 -2.83
CA ASP A 285 -12.27 21.80 -2.71
C ASP A 285 -13.31 20.70 -2.48
N THR A 286 -12.96 19.44 -2.69
CA THR A 286 -13.88 18.31 -2.57
C THR A 286 -13.21 17.19 -1.80
N LEU A 287 -13.88 16.74 -0.75
CA LEU A 287 -13.48 15.63 0.10
C LEU A 287 -14.39 14.44 -0.19
N TYR A 288 -13.78 13.31 -0.56
CA TYR A 288 -14.42 12.00 -0.58
C TYR A 288 -13.99 11.25 0.69
N PHE A 289 -14.92 10.60 1.38
CA PHE A 289 -14.61 9.86 2.60
C PHE A 289 -15.64 8.75 2.84
N ALA A 290 -15.28 7.71 3.59
CA ALA A 290 -16.22 6.65 3.93
C ALA A 290 -16.88 6.90 5.29
N SER A 291 -18.15 6.53 5.43
CA SER A 291 -18.91 6.67 6.68
C SER A 291 -20.02 5.63 6.76
N ASN A 292 -20.31 5.15 7.97
CA ASN A 292 -21.46 4.29 8.25
C ASN A 292 -22.66 5.07 8.81
N ARG A 293 -22.81 6.33 8.39
CA ARG A 293 -23.91 7.19 8.82
C ARG A 293 -25.28 6.69 8.35
N PRO A 294 -26.35 6.90 9.14
CA PRO A 294 -27.70 6.55 8.72
C PRO A 294 -28.11 7.23 7.40
N GLY A 295 -28.87 6.49 6.58
CA GLY A 295 -29.28 6.94 5.24
C GLY A 295 -28.35 6.48 4.12
N GLY A 296 -27.33 5.69 4.47
CA GLY A 296 -26.51 4.93 3.53
C GLY A 296 -27.20 3.74 2.87
N MET A 297 -26.47 3.07 1.98
CA MET A 297 -26.89 1.86 1.24
C MET A 297 -26.47 0.57 1.94
N GLY A 298 -25.34 0.57 2.67
CA GLY A 298 -24.75 -0.61 3.29
C GLY A 298 -24.07 -0.33 4.63
N GLY A 299 -22.92 -0.97 4.85
CA GLY A 299 -22.09 -0.76 6.03
C GLY A 299 -21.40 0.60 5.98
N PHE A 300 -20.15 0.65 5.53
CA PHE A 300 -19.50 1.90 5.12
C PHE A 300 -19.85 2.25 3.68
N ASP A 301 -20.25 3.50 3.44
CA ASP A 301 -20.44 4.04 2.10
C ASP A 301 -19.49 5.20 1.85
N ILE A 302 -19.20 5.49 0.57
CA ILE A 302 -18.47 6.69 0.17
C ILE A 302 -19.43 7.88 0.06
N TYR A 303 -19.06 8.94 0.78
CA TYR A 303 -19.69 10.26 0.75
C TYR A 303 -18.76 11.28 0.11
N MET A 304 -19.35 12.37 -0.37
CA MET A 304 -18.61 13.57 -0.80
C MET A 304 -19.10 14.82 -0.08
N SER A 305 -18.19 15.76 0.15
CA SER A 305 -18.50 17.11 0.63
C SER A 305 -17.66 18.14 -0.12
N VAL A 306 -18.22 19.33 -0.34
CA VAL A 306 -17.58 20.43 -1.06
C VAL A 306 -17.28 21.57 -0.10
N ARG A 307 -16.06 22.08 -0.17
CA ARG A 307 -15.61 23.24 0.57
C ARG A 307 -16.21 24.51 -0.03
N ARG A 308 -16.91 25.26 0.80
CA ARG A 308 -17.59 26.51 0.45
C ARG A 308 -16.60 27.68 0.46
N PRO A 309 -16.95 28.82 -0.16
CA PRO A 309 -16.10 30.02 -0.18
C PRO A 309 -15.75 30.58 1.20
N ASP A 310 -16.60 30.33 2.21
CA ASP A 310 -16.36 30.72 3.62
C ASP A 310 -15.39 29.76 4.35
N GLY A 311 -14.90 28.73 3.67
CA GLY A 311 -13.99 27.72 4.19
C GLY A 311 -14.67 26.54 4.87
N THR A 312 -16.00 26.56 5.04
CA THR A 312 -16.77 25.47 5.66
C THR A 312 -17.04 24.34 4.66
N TRP A 313 -17.24 23.12 5.15
CA TRP A 313 -17.65 21.98 4.33
C TRP A 313 -19.17 21.94 4.19
N SER A 314 -19.69 21.58 3.01
CA SER A 314 -21.12 21.31 2.81
C SER A 314 -21.56 20.06 3.59
N PRO A 315 -22.86 19.88 3.88
CA PRO A 315 -23.37 18.58 4.31
C PRO A 315 -22.90 17.48 3.35
N ALA A 316 -22.46 16.36 3.90
CA ALA A 316 -21.99 15.25 3.09
C ALA A 316 -23.15 14.60 2.32
N THR A 317 -22.87 14.21 1.07
CA THR A 317 -23.81 13.57 0.16
C THR A 317 -23.31 12.17 -0.16
N ASN A 318 -24.16 11.15 0.04
CA ASN A 318 -23.85 9.77 -0.34
C ASN A 318 -23.69 9.68 -1.86
N LEU A 319 -22.66 9.01 -2.36
CA LEU A 319 -22.44 8.89 -3.81
C LEU A 319 -23.47 8.01 -4.52
N GLY A 320 -24.16 7.15 -3.79
CA GLY A 320 -25.18 6.24 -4.31
C GLY A 320 -24.63 5.26 -5.35
N GLU A 321 -25.54 4.66 -6.13
CA GLU A 321 -25.18 3.82 -7.27
C GLU A 321 -24.48 4.64 -8.38
N PRO A 322 -23.49 4.06 -9.08
CA PRO A 322 -23.03 2.69 -8.96
C PRO A 322 -21.86 2.53 -7.98
N ILE A 323 -21.54 3.53 -7.14
CA ILE A 323 -20.37 3.46 -6.25
C ILE A 323 -20.67 2.63 -5.00
N ASN A 324 -21.72 3.00 -4.27
CA ASN A 324 -22.07 2.35 -3.01
C ASN A 324 -22.98 1.14 -3.22
N THR A 325 -22.87 0.15 -2.34
CA THR A 325 -23.65 -1.09 -2.37
C THR A 325 -24.22 -1.41 -0.98
N ALA A 326 -24.71 -2.64 -0.78
CA ALA A 326 -25.11 -3.11 0.55
C ALA A 326 -23.93 -3.60 1.40
N ASP A 327 -22.75 -3.78 0.79
CA ASP A 327 -21.51 -4.17 1.44
C ASP A 327 -20.75 -2.91 1.94
N ASP A 328 -19.46 -3.03 2.28
CA ASP A 328 -18.63 -1.89 2.68
C ASP A 328 -17.83 -1.33 1.49
N GLU A 329 -17.87 -0.02 1.29
CA GLU A 329 -16.99 0.77 0.45
C GLU A 329 -16.12 1.74 1.26
N ASN A 330 -14.80 1.68 1.07
CA ASN A 330 -13.84 2.39 1.92
C ASN A 330 -12.58 2.85 1.17
N TYR A 331 -11.72 3.60 1.85
CA TYR A 331 -10.42 4.10 1.38
C TYR A 331 -10.49 4.77 -0.01
N PRO A 332 -11.37 5.77 -0.20
CA PRO A 332 -11.46 6.46 -1.47
C PRO A 332 -10.13 7.13 -1.83
N TYR A 333 -9.78 7.05 -3.11
CA TYR A 333 -8.61 7.69 -3.72
C TYR A 333 -9.01 8.32 -5.05
N ILE A 334 -9.15 9.65 -5.07
CA ILE A 334 -9.41 10.40 -6.30
C ILE A 334 -8.08 10.71 -7.02
N THR A 335 -8.04 10.50 -8.34
CA THR A 335 -6.88 10.87 -9.17
C THR A 335 -6.74 12.38 -9.27
N ALA A 336 -5.53 12.85 -9.57
CA ALA A 336 -5.21 14.28 -9.66
C ALA A 336 -6.06 15.03 -10.70
N ASP A 337 -6.43 14.36 -11.79
CA ASP A 337 -7.30 14.88 -12.84
C ASP A 337 -8.80 14.80 -12.49
N GLY A 338 -9.16 14.22 -11.35
CA GLY A 338 -10.54 14.04 -10.90
C GLY A 338 -11.35 13.03 -11.72
N GLN A 339 -10.74 12.32 -12.67
CA GLN A 339 -11.46 11.44 -13.60
C GLN A 339 -11.70 10.02 -13.08
N TYR A 340 -10.90 9.56 -12.11
CA TYR A 340 -11.02 8.20 -11.58
C TYR A 340 -11.06 8.21 -10.06
N LEU A 341 -12.05 7.50 -9.51
CA LEU A 341 -12.15 7.17 -8.09
C LEU A 341 -11.75 5.71 -7.91
N TYR A 342 -10.72 5.49 -7.11
CA TYR A 342 -10.34 4.18 -6.61
C TYR A 342 -10.88 4.02 -5.21
N PHE A 343 -11.28 2.83 -4.82
CA PHE A 343 -11.77 2.54 -3.48
C PHE A 343 -11.73 1.03 -3.24
N SER A 344 -11.72 0.60 -1.98
CA SER A 344 -11.84 -0.82 -1.65
C SER A 344 -13.28 -1.20 -1.35
N CYS A 345 -13.71 -2.40 -1.76
CA CYS A 345 -15.04 -2.93 -1.46
C CYS A 345 -14.96 -4.42 -1.10
N ASN A 346 -15.68 -4.86 -0.07
CA ASN A 346 -15.77 -6.28 0.35
C ASN A 346 -17.03 -7.00 -0.21
N GLY A 347 -17.66 -6.38 -1.20
CA GLY A 347 -18.81 -6.88 -1.95
C GLY A 347 -18.50 -7.19 -3.41
N ARG A 348 -19.55 -7.11 -4.24
CA ARG A 348 -19.47 -7.25 -5.71
C ARG A 348 -18.80 -8.56 -6.12
N ASN A 349 -17.86 -8.49 -7.07
CA ASN A 349 -17.08 -9.62 -7.55
C ASN A 349 -15.74 -9.76 -6.81
N SER A 350 -15.70 -9.45 -5.51
CA SER A 350 -14.48 -9.57 -4.70
C SER A 350 -13.91 -10.99 -4.75
N MET A 351 -12.57 -11.07 -4.82
CA MET A 351 -11.81 -12.33 -4.75
C MET A 351 -11.24 -12.62 -3.38
N GLY A 352 -11.69 -11.93 -2.34
CA GLY A 352 -11.18 -12.06 -0.98
C GLY A 352 -12.02 -11.26 -0.01
N GLY A 353 -11.35 -10.50 0.86
CA GLY A 353 -12.01 -9.51 1.71
C GLY A 353 -12.24 -8.23 0.92
N TYR A 354 -11.59 -7.14 1.35
CA TYR A 354 -11.57 -5.91 0.58
C TYR A 354 -10.77 -6.05 -0.72
N ASP A 355 -11.39 -5.74 -1.86
CA ASP A 355 -10.73 -5.64 -3.16
C ASP A 355 -10.72 -4.18 -3.61
N ILE A 356 -9.66 -3.74 -4.29
CA ILE A 356 -9.58 -2.40 -4.89
C ILE A 356 -10.34 -2.37 -6.23
N TYR A 357 -11.25 -1.41 -6.36
CA TYR A 357 -12.00 -1.10 -7.56
C TYR A 357 -11.62 0.28 -8.09
N LYS A 358 -11.92 0.53 -9.37
CA LYS A 358 -11.88 1.87 -9.96
C LYS A 358 -13.18 2.18 -10.70
N SER A 359 -13.66 3.40 -10.58
CA SER A 359 -14.76 3.95 -11.37
C SER A 359 -14.29 5.23 -12.09
N LYS A 360 -14.80 5.47 -13.29
CA LYS A 360 -14.51 6.65 -14.10
C LYS A 360 -15.66 7.64 -14.01
N LEU A 361 -15.37 8.91 -13.79
CA LEU A 361 -16.32 10.01 -13.92
C LEU A 361 -16.43 10.41 -15.39
N ALA A 362 -17.63 10.31 -15.95
CA ALA A 362 -17.96 10.78 -17.30
C ALA A 362 -19.33 11.46 -17.27
N ASP A 363 -19.44 12.66 -17.85
CA ASP A 363 -20.69 13.44 -17.89
C ASP A 363 -21.38 13.62 -16.52
N GLY A 364 -20.56 13.80 -15.47
CA GLY A 364 -21.02 13.97 -14.09
C GLY A 364 -21.54 12.69 -13.42
N LYS A 365 -21.33 11.52 -14.04
CA LYS A 365 -21.73 10.21 -13.49
C LYS A 365 -20.56 9.25 -13.40
N TRP A 366 -20.52 8.51 -12.30
CA TRP A 366 -19.57 7.43 -12.12
C TRP A 366 -19.97 6.21 -12.96
N SER A 367 -19.00 5.55 -13.58
CA SER A 367 -19.21 4.28 -14.28
C SER A 367 -19.33 3.12 -13.29
N GLU A 368 -19.79 1.96 -13.75
CA GLU A 368 -19.69 0.72 -12.98
C GLU A 368 -18.23 0.49 -12.51
N PRO A 369 -18.00 0.27 -11.21
CA PRO A 369 -16.68 -0.02 -10.67
C PRO A 369 -16.08 -1.31 -11.24
N ILE A 370 -14.83 -1.24 -11.64
CA ILE A 370 -14.07 -2.37 -12.19
C ILE A 370 -13.01 -2.79 -11.18
N ASN A 371 -13.04 -4.06 -10.78
CA ASN A 371 -12.03 -4.69 -9.93
C ASN A 371 -10.63 -4.58 -10.58
N LEU A 372 -9.61 -4.15 -9.84
CA LEU A 372 -8.25 -3.98 -10.39
C LEU A 372 -7.57 -5.30 -10.77
N GLY A 373 -8.06 -6.41 -10.26
CA GLY A 373 -7.65 -7.76 -10.62
C GLY A 373 -6.37 -8.24 -9.94
N TYR A 374 -6.14 -9.54 -10.07
CA TYR A 374 -4.97 -10.20 -9.51
C TYR A 374 -3.71 -9.85 -10.31
N PRO A 375 -2.55 -9.56 -9.70
CA PRO A 375 -2.23 -9.69 -8.27
C PRO A 375 -2.32 -8.41 -7.42
N ILE A 376 -2.93 -7.32 -7.91
CA ILE A 376 -3.16 -6.13 -7.07
C ILE A 376 -4.17 -6.46 -5.98
N ASN A 377 -5.29 -7.04 -6.40
CA ASN A 377 -6.19 -7.72 -5.50
C ASN A 377 -5.72 -9.17 -5.32
N ASP A 378 -5.86 -9.70 -4.13
CA ASP A 378 -5.60 -11.09 -3.82
C ASP A 378 -6.65 -11.62 -2.84
N THR A 379 -6.44 -12.81 -2.28
CA THR A 379 -7.43 -13.40 -1.38
C THR A 379 -7.46 -12.75 0.01
N TYR A 380 -6.76 -11.64 0.23
CA TYR A 380 -6.63 -10.94 1.51
C TYR A 380 -7.47 -9.66 1.47
N ASP A 381 -7.23 -8.74 2.40
CA ASP A 381 -7.78 -7.39 2.36
C ASP A 381 -6.79 -6.43 1.70
N ASN A 382 -7.21 -5.80 0.60
CA ASN A 382 -6.45 -4.84 -0.19
C ASN A 382 -7.11 -3.46 -0.06
N TYR A 383 -6.61 -2.66 0.88
CA TYR A 383 -7.29 -1.44 1.33
C TYR A 383 -7.12 -0.24 0.39
N ASN A 384 -5.90 0.09 -0.03
CA ASN A 384 -5.66 1.31 -0.77
C ASN A 384 -4.66 1.15 -1.92
N ILE A 385 -4.71 2.11 -2.84
CA ILE A 385 -3.67 2.33 -3.84
C ILE A 385 -3.40 3.82 -3.97
N ALA A 386 -2.13 4.20 -4.01
CA ALA A 386 -1.70 5.56 -4.37
C ALA A 386 -0.97 5.53 -5.70
N LEU A 387 -1.46 6.28 -6.68
CA LEU A 387 -0.96 6.27 -8.05
C LEU A 387 -0.20 7.55 -8.38
N THR A 388 0.86 7.39 -9.15
CA THR A 388 1.49 8.50 -9.87
C THR A 388 0.63 8.95 -11.05
N SER A 389 0.73 10.22 -11.50
CA SER A 389 -0.19 10.77 -12.52
C SER A 389 -0.13 10.09 -13.88
N ASN A 390 1.04 9.61 -14.31
CA ASN A 390 1.11 8.84 -15.56
C ASN A 390 0.56 7.41 -15.40
N THR A 391 0.13 7.01 -14.21
CA THR A 391 -0.41 5.69 -13.84
C THR A 391 0.54 4.50 -14.03
N ARG A 392 1.80 4.75 -14.38
CA ARG A 392 2.83 3.71 -14.53
C ARG A 392 3.25 3.12 -13.20
N TYR A 393 3.25 3.93 -12.14
CA TYR A 393 3.58 3.44 -10.80
C TYR A 393 2.42 3.64 -9.83
N GLY A 394 2.30 2.67 -8.93
CA GLY A 394 1.41 2.71 -7.78
C GLY A 394 2.14 2.31 -6.50
N TYR A 395 1.50 2.53 -5.37
CA TYR A 395 1.94 2.10 -4.05
C TYR A 395 0.79 1.44 -3.32
N VAL A 396 1.06 0.29 -2.72
CA VAL A 396 0.09 -0.50 -1.95
C VAL A 396 0.77 -1.11 -0.73
N SER A 397 -0.01 -1.59 0.21
CA SER A 397 0.45 -2.48 1.28
C SER A 397 0.15 -3.94 0.94
N LYS A 398 1.11 -4.83 1.18
CA LYS A 398 0.96 -6.27 0.93
C LYS A 398 1.84 -7.08 1.89
N CYS A 399 1.41 -8.30 2.19
CA CYS A 399 2.25 -9.31 2.84
C CYS A 399 2.53 -10.46 1.85
N ASP A 400 3.80 -10.71 1.52
CA ASP A 400 4.25 -11.85 0.72
C ASP A 400 5.56 -12.43 1.25
N ASN A 401 6.13 -13.44 0.55
CA ASN A 401 7.36 -14.09 0.97
C ASN A 401 8.60 -13.16 1.00
N ASN A 402 8.52 -11.97 0.38
CA ASN A 402 9.58 -10.96 0.37
C ASN A 402 9.34 -9.86 1.42
N SER A 403 8.21 -9.89 2.14
CA SER A 403 7.92 -8.93 3.21
C SER A 403 8.88 -9.12 4.39
N ILE A 404 9.16 -8.03 5.08
CA ILE A 404 10.07 -7.97 6.22
C ILE A 404 9.34 -8.30 7.51
N GLY A 405 8.11 -7.81 7.64
CA GLY A 405 7.23 -7.96 8.78
C GLY A 405 5.86 -8.49 8.38
N GLY A 406 4.80 -7.86 8.89
CA GLY A 406 3.43 -8.14 8.47
C GLY A 406 3.13 -7.50 7.12
N LEU A 407 2.27 -6.48 7.08
CA LEU A 407 2.10 -5.66 5.87
C LEU A 407 3.35 -4.83 5.60
N ASP A 408 3.83 -4.86 4.38
CA ASP A 408 4.94 -4.03 3.89
C ASP A 408 4.43 -3.12 2.78
N ILE A 409 5.08 -1.96 2.59
CA ILE A 409 4.81 -1.07 1.46
C ILE A 409 5.58 -1.55 0.23
N TYR A 410 4.85 -1.70 -0.87
CA TYR A 410 5.38 -2.05 -2.18
C TYR A 410 5.12 -0.93 -3.17
N ARG A 411 6.07 -0.74 -4.09
CA ARG A 411 5.85 -0.01 -5.34
C ARG A 411 5.42 -0.99 -6.42
N ILE A 412 4.37 -0.64 -7.14
CA ILE A 412 3.85 -1.36 -8.30
C ILE A 412 4.39 -0.67 -9.55
N ILE A 413 4.83 -1.46 -10.54
CA ILE A 413 5.04 -1.01 -11.92
C ILE A 413 3.97 -1.66 -12.78
N PHE A 414 3.14 -0.85 -13.43
CA PHE A 414 2.19 -1.31 -14.46
C PHE A 414 2.95 -1.45 -15.78
N ASN A 415 3.29 -2.68 -16.14
CA ASN A 415 4.21 -2.95 -17.25
C ASN A 415 3.61 -2.63 -18.63
N ASP A 416 2.28 -2.63 -18.73
CA ASP A 416 1.55 -2.25 -19.95
C ASP A 416 1.48 -0.72 -20.15
N VAL A 417 1.82 0.07 -19.13
CA VAL A 417 1.93 1.52 -19.23
C VAL A 417 3.39 1.87 -19.59
N PRO A 418 3.69 2.36 -20.80
CA PRO A 418 5.07 2.61 -21.21
C PRO A 418 5.75 3.69 -20.34
N PRO A 419 7.07 3.63 -20.16
CA PRO A 419 7.79 4.67 -19.45
C PRO A 419 7.68 6.02 -20.16
N THR A 420 7.66 7.10 -19.38
CA THR A 420 7.63 8.46 -19.92
C THR A 420 8.97 8.80 -20.56
N ASN A 421 8.94 9.26 -21.82
CA ASN A 421 10.13 9.77 -22.49
C ASN A 421 10.57 11.09 -21.86
N ILE A 422 11.87 11.21 -21.60
CA ILE A 422 12.47 12.47 -21.17
C ILE A 422 13.18 13.11 -22.37
N ALA A 423 12.86 14.38 -22.63
CA ALA A 423 13.50 15.15 -23.67
C ALA A 423 14.80 15.80 -23.17
N PHE A 424 15.93 15.51 -23.78
CA PHE A 424 17.18 16.22 -23.64
C PHE A 424 17.30 17.21 -24.77
N THR A 425 17.22 18.50 -24.44
CA THR A 425 17.31 19.59 -25.43
C THR A 425 18.40 20.56 -25.05
N GLY A 426 18.93 21.28 -26.04
CA GLY A 426 19.94 22.28 -25.81
C GLY A 426 20.59 22.70 -27.11
N ASN A 427 21.69 23.43 -27.00
CA ASN A 427 22.49 23.82 -28.14
C ASN A 427 23.85 23.16 -28.08
N ILE A 428 24.30 22.65 -29.22
CA ILE A 428 25.70 22.34 -29.46
C ILE A 428 26.40 23.66 -29.79
N LEU A 429 27.37 24.01 -28.96
CA LEU A 429 28.17 25.21 -29.04
C LEU A 429 29.61 24.81 -29.35
N VAL A 430 30.29 25.61 -30.16
CA VAL A 430 31.68 25.36 -30.58
C VAL A 430 32.49 26.59 -30.19
N GLY A 431 33.55 26.42 -29.39
CA GLY A 431 34.44 27.53 -29.03
C GLY A 431 35.22 27.34 -27.72
N ASP A 432 36.13 28.28 -27.45
CA ASP A 432 36.84 28.43 -26.18
C ASP A 432 35.91 29.18 -25.21
N SER A 433 35.55 28.54 -24.08
CA SER A 433 34.60 29.09 -23.09
C SER A 433 35.08 30.40 -22.47
N ILE A 434 36.36 30.76 -22.64
CA ILE A 434 36.97 31.98 -22.10
C ILE A 434 36.71 33.20 -23.00
N LYS A 435 36.35 33.01 -24.27
CA LYS A 435 36.34 34.11 -25.27
C LYS A 435 34.97 34.67 -25.64
N ASN A 436 33.88 34.12 -25.11
CA ASN A 436 32.50 34.62 -25.28
C ASN A 436 32.09 34.97 -26.74
N VAL A 437 32.56 34.19 -27.73
CA VAL A 437 32.24 34.40 -29.15
C VAL A 437 31.00 33.56 -29.52
N PRO A 438 29.87 34.17 -29.92
CA PRO A 438 28.74 33.41 -30.46
C PRO A 438 29.05 32.96 -31.90
N PHE A 439 29.17 31.66 -32.14
CA PHE A 439 29.44 31.14 -33.49
C PHE A 439 28.16 30.80 -34.26
N LYS A 440 28.08 31.33 -35.49
CA LYS A 440 26.89 31.35 -36.36
C LYS A 440 26.61 30.08 -37.19
N GLN A 441 27.36 28.99 -37.04
CA GLN A 441 27.06 27.75 -37.75
C GLN A 441 27.76 26.56 -37.07
N VAL A 442 26.97 25.59 -36.62
CA VAL A 442 27.46 24.25 -36.32
C VAL A 442 27.70 23.55 -37.66
N ASP A 443 28.87 22.94 -37.83
CA ASP A 443 29.20 22.15 -39.02
C ASP A 443 28.09 21.13 -39.27
N SER A 444 27.60 21.00 -40.51
CA SER A 444 26.46 20.13 -40.86
C SER A 444 26.79 18.63 -40.77
N LEU A 445 27.98 18.28 -40.29
CA LEU A 445 28.51 16.91 -40.19
C LEU A 445 28.58 16.40 -38.74
N ILE A 446 27.94 17.08 -37.78
CA ILE A 446 27.90 16.61 -36.38
C ILE A 446 26.81 15.56 -36.21
N THR A 447 27.20 14.37 -35.78
CA THR A 447 26.26 13.30 -35.41
C THR A 447 26.20 13.18 -33.90
N ILE A 448 24.98 13.05 -33.38
CA ILE A 448 24.72 12.73 -31.99
C ILE A 448 24.28 11.27 -31.91
N SER A 449 25.08 10.42 -31.29
CA SER A 449 24.74 9.03 -31.00
C SER A 449 24.38 8.90 -29.53
N VAL A 450 23.33 8.15 -29.22
CA VAL A 450 22.93 7.82 -27.84
C VAL A 450 22.72 6.32 -27.75
N ILE A 451 23.45 5.67 -26.86
CA ILE A 451 23.53 4.22 -26.73
C ILE A 451 23.08 3.85 -25.31
N ASN A 452 22.08 2.98 -25.20
CA ASN A 452 21.75 2.38 -23.91
C ASN A 452 22.81 1.33 -23.56
N LYS A 453 23.54 1.54 -22.46
CA LYS A 453 24.63 0.68 -22.01
C LYS A 453 24.15 -0.64 -21.41
N THR A 454 22.90 -0.70 -20.96
CA THR A 454 22.28 -1.94 -20.45
C THR A 454 21.57 -2.72 -21.54
N ASN A 455 21.16 -2.06 -22.63
CA ASN A 455 20.57 -2.70 -23.80
C ASN A 455 21.10 -2.04 -25.10
N PRO A 456 22.30 -2.42 -25.58
CA PRO A 456 22.93 -1.76 -26.74
C PRO A 456 22.12 -1.80 -28.04
N SER A 457 21.09 -2.66 -28.15
CA SER A 457 20.14 -2.63 -29.27
C SER A 457 19.36 -1.31 -29.35
N GLN A 458 19.22 -0.60 -28.23
CA GLN A 458 18.70 0.76 -28.19
C GLN A 458 19.83 1.75 -28.45
N THR A 459 20.12 1.97 -29.73
CA THR A 459 21.03 3.00 -30.20
C THR A 459 20.27 3.94 -31.13
N TYR A 460 20.38 5.24 -30.89
CA TYR A 460 19.72 6.26 -31.70
C TYR A 460 20.75 7.26 -32.22
N SER A 461 20.54 7.72 -33.46
CA SER A 461 21.38 8.72 -34.10
C SER A 461 20.53 9.93 -34.47
N TYR A 462 21.01 11.11 -34.09
CA TYR A 462 20.34 12.39 -34.30
C TYR A 462 21.28 13.37 -34.98
N GLN A 463 20.69 14.32 -35.70
CA GLN A 463 21.37 15.46 -36.28
C GLN A 463 20.86 16.74 -35.60
N PRO A 464 21.75 17.63 -35.12
CA PRO A 464 21.30 18.92 -34.62
C PRO A 464 20.71 19.75 -35.77
N SER A 465 19.85 20.71 -35.44
CA SER A 465 19.40 21.72 -36.40
C SER A 465 20.58 22.53 -36.95
N LYS A 466 20.37 23.26 -38.06
CA LYS A 466 21.37 24.19 -38.64
C LYS A 466 21.87 25.25 -37.65
N LYS A 467 21.13 25.53 -36.58
CA LYS A 467 21.50 26.47 -35.50
C LYS A 467 22.15 25.78 -34.29
N GLY A 468 22.46 24.49 -34.39
CA GLY A 468 23.06 23.71 -33.29
C GLY A 468 22.08 23.19 -32.25
N LYS A 469 20.78 23.53 -32.33
CA LYS A 469 19.77 23.01 -31.40
C LYS A 469 19.56 21.51 -31.59
N TYR A 470 19.52 20.75 -30.51
CA TYR A 470 19.17 19.33 -30.51
C TYR A 470 17.98 19.04 -29.59
N THR A 471 17.30 17.92 -29.83
CA THR A 471 16.27 17.36 -28.96
C THR A 471 16.31 15.84 -29.11
N ILE A 472 16.50 15.14 -28.01
CA ILE A 472 16.63 13.69 -27.94
C ILE A 472 15.59 13.21 -26.93
N ALA A 473 14.72 12.29 -27.31
CA ALA A 473 13.78 11.68 -26.37
C ALA A 473 14.33 10.31 -25.95
N LEU A 474 14.53 10.10 -24.66
CA LEU A 474 15.06 8.86 -24.11
C LEU A 474 14.13 8.33 -23.03
N THR A 475 13.92 7.02 -23.02
CA THR A 475 13.28 6.32 -21.91
C THR A 475 14.26 6.16 -20.73
N PRO A 476 13.77 5.82 -19.54
CA PRO A 476 14.58 5.30 -18.45
C PRO A 476 15.60 4.26 -18.90
N GLY A 477 16.82 4.36 -18.35
CA GLY A 477 17.96 3.55 -18.73
C GLY A 477 19.30 4.20 -18.41
N TYR A 478 20.38 3.45 -18.62
CA TYR A 478 21.74 3.97 -18.54
C TYR A 478 22.24 4.30 -19.95
N TRP A 479 22.51 5.57 -20.21
CA TRP A 479 22.78 6.09 -21.55
C TRP A 479 24.19 6.68 -21.65
N GLU A 480 24.85 6.43 -22.77
CA GLU A 480 26.03 7.17 -23.22
C GLU A 480 25.62 8.06 -24.39
N LEU A 481 25.81 9.37 -24.24
CA LEU A 481 25.73 10.35 -25.32
C LEU A 481 27.12 10.56 -25.91
N GLU A 482 27.24 10.35 -27.20
CA GLU A 482 28.43 10.62 -27.99
C GLU A 482 28.11 11.66 -29.06
N ILE A 483 28.90 12.73 -29.16
CA ILE A 483 28.81 13.72 -30.22
C ILE A 483 30.11 13.74 -30.99
N SER A 484 30.03 13.44 -32.27
CA SER A 484 31.19 13.30 -33.15
C SER A 484 31.04 14.14 -34.41
N GLY A 485 32.18 14.64 -34.92
CA GLY A 485 32.25 15.39 -36.16
C GLY A 485 33.69 15.50 -36.64
N ASN A 486 33.89 15.73 -37.94
CA ASN A 486 35.24 15.71 -38.54
C ASN A 486 36.17 16.75 -37.91
N ALA A 487 35.66 17.96 -37.65
CA ALA A 487 36.42 19.09 -37.12
C ALA A 487 36.56 19.14 -35.59
N TYR A 488 35.90 18.24 -34.84
CA TYR A 488 35.74 18.34 -33.38
C TYR A 488 36.21 17.09 -32.66
N GLU A 489 36.81 17.27 -31.48
CA GLU A 489 37.04 16.16 -30.56
C GLU A 489 35.70 15.53 -30.18
N THR A 490 35.66 14.19 -30.12
CA THR A 490 34.45 13.46 -29.73
C THR A 490 34.11 13.80 -28.28
N TYR A 491 32.89 14.27 -28.05
CA TYR A 491 32.35 14.47 -26.72
C TYR A 491 31.60 13.20 -26.29
N LYS A 492 31.86 12.72 -25.08
CA LYS A 492 31.14 11.60 -24.45
C LYS A 492 30.62 12.01 -23.09
N LYS A 493 29.39 11.62 -22.76
CA LYS A 493 28.80 11.77 -21.42
C LYS A 493 27.89 10.61 -21.13
N GLU A 494 28.10 9.96 -20.00
CA GLU A 494 27.19 8.95 -19.46
C GLU A 494 26.21 9.58 -18.48
N PHE A 495 24.98 9.09 -18.45
CA PHE A 495 23.94 9.53 -17.52
C PHE A 495 22.88 8.44 -17.35
N ILE A 496 22.19 8.49 -16.21
CA ILE A 496 21.12 7.55 -15.86
C ILE A 496 19.81 8.32 -15.88
N ILE A 497 18.83 7.77 -16.59
CA ILE A 497 17.43 8.17 -16.48
C ILE A 497 16.73 7.11 -15.64
N ARG A 498 16.18 7.51 -14.50
CA ARG A 498 15.45 6.60 -13.60
C ARG A 498 14.01 6.40 -14.09
N ASP A 499 13.48 5.21 -13.87
CA ASP A 499 12.08 4.86 -14.18
C ASP A 499 11.17 5.32 -13.03
N GLU A 500 11.00 6.63 -12.94
CA GLU A 500 10.28 7.37 -11.89
C GLU A 500 9.47 8.50 -12.51
N GLN A 501 8.51 9.10 -11.78
CA GLN A 501 7.94 10.36 -12.24
C GLN A 501 9.04 11.40 -12.28
N PRO A 502 9.41 11.94 -13.46
CA PRO A 502 10.32 13.06 -13.46
C PRO A 502 9.53 14.31 -13.07
N THR A 503 10.03 15.07 -12.10
CA THR A 503 9.59 16.47 -11.89
C THR A 503 9.79 17.32 -13.14
N GLN A 504 10.64 16.85 -14.07
CA GLN A 504 11.04 17.55 -15.28
C GLN A 504 11.11 16.58 -16.47
N THR A 505 10.16 16.71 -17.39
CA THR A 505 10.12 15.95 -18.66
C THR A 505 11.11 16.47 -19.71
N VAL A 506 11.79 17.59 -19.44
CA VAL A 506 12.73 18.24 -20.36
C VAL A 506 14.01 18.69 -19.63
N TYR A 507 15.14 18.07 -19.91
CA TYR A 507 16.45 18.54 -19.48
C TYR A 507 17.06 19.47 -20.51
N PHE A 508 17.36 20.70 -20.09
CA PHE A 508 18.10 21.66 -20.91
C PHE A 508 19.61 21.59 -20.61
N GLN A 509 20.43 21.25 -21.60
CA GLN A 509 21.88 21.25 -21.45
C GLN A 509 22.56 21.75 -22.72
N ASN A 510 23.35 22.82 -22.62
CA ASN A 510 24.26 23.18 -23.72
C ASN A 510 25.51 22.30 -23.67
N ILE A 511 25.99 21.88 -24.84
CA ILE A 511 27.20 21.06 -24.98
C ILE A 511 28.24 21.85 -25.74
N TYR A 512 29.45 21.93 -25.19
CA TYR A 512 30.56 22.67 -25.75
C TYR A 512 31.56 21.70 -26.38
N LEU A 513 31.77 21.81 -27.69
CA LEU A 513 32.72 21.00 -28.42
C LEU A 513 34.06 21.73 -28.61
N LYS A 514 35.14 20.99 -28.42
CA LYS A 514 36.51 21.46 -28.70
C LYS A 514 36.88 21.13 -30.14
N LYS A 515 37.48 22.09 -30.86
CA LYS A 515 38.03 21.86 -32.20
C LYS A 515 39.28 20.98 -32.10
N LYS A 516 39.44 20.04 -33.02
CA LYS A 516 40.70 19.29 -33.16
C LYS A 516 41.82 20.27 -33.49
N ILE A 517 42.92 20.20 -32.75
CA ILE A 517 44.12 20.97 -33.08
C ILE A 517 44.74 20.31 -34.32
N LYS A 518 44.83 21.04 -35.44
CA LYS A 518 45.67 20.60 -36.57
C LYS A 518 47.12 20.61 -36.06
N LYS A 519 47.73 19.42 -35.98
CA LYS A 519 49.18 19.30 -35.79
C LYS A 519 49.91 19.85 -37.00
#